data_AF-A0A396GQI4-F1
#
_entry.id   AF-A0A396GQI4-F1
#
_cell.length_a   1.000
_cell.length_b   1.000
_cell.length_c   1.000
_cell.angle_alpha   90.00
_cell.angle_beta   90.00
_cell.angle_gamma   90.00
#
_symmetry.space_group_name_H-M   'P 1'
#
loop_
_entity.id
_entity.type
_entity.pdbx_description
1 polymer ?
#
loop_
_entity_poly.entity_id
_entity_poly.type
_entity_poly.pdbx_seq_one_letter_code
_entity_poly.pdbx_strand_id
1 'polypeptide(L)' 'MAAVFNQTDIVFILMDSGENLEYKNAQEETPLDCAPATLQYKMKMKIQESGAVDQRI' A
#
# COMPACT_ATOMS: atom_id res chain seq x y z
N MET A 1 -2.10 -3.24 -10.42
CA MET A 1 -1.85 -2.16 -11.41
C MET A 1 -2.17 -0.76 -10.89
N ALA A 2 -3.15 -0.56 -10.00
CA ALA A 2 -3.48 0.77 -9.45
C ALA A 2 -2.26 1.54 -8.89
N ALA A 3 -1.34 0.84 -8.22
CA ALA A 3 -0.07 1.40 -7.72
C ALA A 3 0.82 2.00 -8.82
N VAL A 4 1.01 1.27 -9.94
CA VAL A 4 1.84 1.70 -11.08
C VAL A 4 1.33 3.01 -11.68
N PHE A 5 0.00 3.19 -11.73
CA PHE A 5 -0.66 4.35 -12.33
C PHE A 5 -0.93 5.49 -11.35
N ASN A 6 -0.35 5.47 -10.14
CA ASN A 6 -0.54 6.50 -9.12
C ASN A 6 -2.02 6.73 -8.72
N GLN A 7 -2.86 5.68 -8.83
CA GLN A 7 -4.29 5.76 -8.48
C GLN A 7 -4.47 5.71 -6.96
N THR A 8 -4.14 6.81 -6.28
CA THR A 8 -4.04 6.88 -4.81
C THR A 8 -5.31 6.38 -4.12
N ASP A 9 -6.49 6.84 -4.54
CA ASP A 9 -7.76 6.51 -3.89
C ASP A 9 -8.08 5.01 -4.00
N ILE A 10 -7.87 4.43 -5.19
CA ILE A 10 -8.07 3.00 -5.42
C ILE A 10 -7.09 2.19 -4.58
N VAL A 11 -5.81 2.57 -4.56
CA VAL A 11 -4.79 1.90 -3.75
C VAL A 11 -5.15 1.97 -2.26
N PHE A 12 -5.67 3.09 -1.78
CA PHE A 12 -6.07 3.23 -0.38
C PHE A 12 -7.28 2.38 -0.02
N ILE A 13 -8.28 2.31 -0.91
CA ILE A 13 -9.43 1.40 -0.73
C ILE A 13 -8.96 -0.06 -0.65
N LEU A 14 -8.03 -0.46 -1.53
CA LEU A 14 -7.48 -1.82 -1.52
C LEU A 14 -6.69 -2.10 -0.23
N MET A 15 -5.86 -1.16 0.21
CA MET A 15 -5.15 -1.25 1.50
C MET A 15 -6.12 -1.39 2.69
N ASP A 16 -7.23 -0.64 2.69
CA ASP A 16 -8.25 -0.69 3.75
C ASP A 16 -9.06 -1.99 3.74
N SER A 17 -9.14 -2.67 2.60
CA SER A 17 -9.81 -3.96 2.50
C SER A 17 -9.03 -5.13 3.10
N GLY A 18 -7.82 -4.87 3.63
CA GLY A 18 -6.96 -5.89 4.24
C GLY A 18 -6.21 -6.74 3.23
N GLU A 19 -6.01 -6.24 2.00
CA GLU A 19 -5.16 -6.92 1.02
C GLU A 19 -3.73 -7.07 1.54
N ASN A 20 -3.08 -8.17 1.14
CA ASN A 20 -1.70 -8.43 1.49
C ASN A 20 -0.75 -7.51 0.72
N LEU A 21 -0.23 -6.47 1.40
CA LEU A 21 0.72 -5.52 0.84
C LEU A 21 2.12 -6.10 0.59
N GLU A 22 2.40 -7.30 1.11
CA GLU A 22 3.65 -8.02 0.86
C GLU A 22 3.50 -9.03 -0.30
N TYR A 23 2.33 -9.09 -0.95
CA TYR A 23 2.13 -9.96 -2.11
C TYR A 23 3.02 -9.53 -3.28
N LYS A 24 3.83 -10.45 -3.78
CA LYS A 24 4.76 -10.20 -4.87
C LYS A 24 4.18 -10.61 -6.22
N ASN A 25 4.40 -9.78 -7.23
CA ASN A 25 4.09 -10.10 -8.62
C ASN A 25 5.12 -11.09 -9.23
N ALA A 26 4.98 -11.40 -10.51
CA ALA A 26 5.90 -12.30 -11.23
C ALA A 26 7.35 -11.77 -11.36
N GLN A 27 7.59 -10.49 -11.06
CA GLN A 27 8.92 -9.85 -11.01
C GLN A 27 9.45 -9.73 -9.57
N GLU A 28 8.80 -10.38 -8.61
CA GLU A 28 9.11 -10.34 -7.18
C GLU A 28 8.91 -8.97 -6.49
N GLU A 29 8.12 -8.08 -7.10
CA GLU A 29 7.84 -6.73 -6.60
C GLU A 29 6.52 -6.68 -5.80
N THR A 30 6.52 -5.99 -4.67
CA THR A 30 5.32 -5.66 -3.91
C THR A 30 4.54 -4.51 -4.57
N PRO A 31 3.26 -4.25 -4.20
CA PRO A 31 2.54 -3.06 -4.66
C PRO A 31 3.26 -1.76 -4.33
N LEU A 32 4.03 -1.72 -3.23
CA LEU A 32 4.83 -0.56 -2.84
C LEU A 32 6.03 -0.36 -3.78
N ASP A 33 6.72 -1.44 -4.17
CA ASP A 33 7.84 -1.38 -5.12
C ASP A 33 7.38 -0.88 -6.49
N CYS A 34 6.19 -1.29 -6.92
CA CYS A 34 5.58 -0.87 -8.19
C CYS A 34 5.07 0.59 -8.21
N ALA A 35 4.96 1.25 -7.05
CA ALA A 35 4.38 2.59 -6.96
C ALA A 35 5.42 3.69 -7.26
N PRO A 36 5.04 4.84 -7.83
CA PRO A 36 5.94 6.00 -7.92
C PRO A 36 6.25 6.56 -6.53
N ALA A 37 7.40 7.23 -6.38
CA ALA A 37 7.91 7.71 -5.08
C ALA A 37 6.90 8.55 -4.27
N THR A 38 6.09 9.37 -4.95
CA THR A 38 5.03 10.18 -4.32
C THR A 38 3.93 9.33 -3.70
N LEU A 39 3.54 8.22 -4.35
CA LEU A 39 2.56 7.28 -3.81
C LEU A 39 3.18 6.37 -2.75
N GLN A 40 4.41 5.93 -2.94
CA GLN A 40 5.12 5.12 -1.94
C GLN A 40 5.15 5.83 -0.57
N TYR A 41 5.44 7.13 -0.55
CA TYR A 41 5.43 7.92 0.68
C TYR A 41 4.05 7.89 1.34
N LYS A 42 2.98 8.14 0.58
CA LYS A 42 1.59 8.12 1.08
C LYS A 42 1.19 6.74 1.61
N MET A 43 1.55 5.67 0.90
CA MET A 43 1.29 4.29 1.32
C MET A 43 2.01 3.97 2.63
N LYS A 44 3.28 4.34 2.78
CA LYS A 44 4.05 4.15 4.02
C LYS A 44 3.43 4.88 5.20
N MET A 45 2.98 6.13 5.01
CA MET A 45 2.26 6.89 6.03
C MET A 45 0.99 6.16 6.46
N LYS A 46 0.18 5.68 5.51
CA LYS A 46 -1.06 4.93 5.81
C LYS A 46 -0.80 3.62 6.56
N ILE A 47 0.25 2.87 6.19
CA ILE A 47 0.65 1.64 6.91
C ILE A 47 1.01 1.96 8.36
N GLN A 48 1.77 3.04 8.60
CA GLN A 48 2.13 3.47 9.95
C GLN A 48 0.91 3.91 10.76
N GLU A 49 -0.04 4.62 10.13
CA GLU A 49 -1.31 5.01 10.75
C GLU A 49 -2.16 3.80 11.14
N SER A 50 -2.31 2.81 10.26
CA SER A 50 -3.09 1.59 10.55
C SER A 50 -2.44 0.72 11.63
N GLY A 51 -1.10 0.58 11.64
CA GLY A 51 -0.37 -0.16 12.67
C GLY A 51 -0.46 0.46 14.07
N ALA A 52 -0.65 1.78 14.16
CA ALA A 52 -0.88 2.47 15.44
C ALA A 52 -2.26 2.18 16.06
N VAL A 53 -3.21 1.66 15.27
CA VAL A 53 -4.57 1.31 15.74
C VAL A 53 -4.61 -0.11 16.31
N ASP A 54 -3.82 -1.04 15.75
CA ASP A 54 -3.80 -2.45 16.15
C ASP A 54 -3.15 -2.69 17.54
N GLN A 55 -2.37 -1.72 18.04
CA GLN A 55 -1.66 -1.83 19.33
C GLN A 55 -2.44 -1.28 20.55
N ARG A 56 -3.74 -0.98 20.39
CA ARG A 56 -4.59 -0.39 21.44
C ARG A 56 -5.67 -1.31 22.01
N ILE A 57 -5.60 -2.63 21.79
CA ILE A 57 -6.54 -3.60 22.39
C ILE A 57 -5.79 -4.62 23.24
#